data_AF-A0AAQ0LXV4-F1
#
_entry.id   AF-A0AAQ0LXV4-F1
#
_cell.length_a   1.000
_cell.length_b   1.000
_cell.length_c   1.000
_cell.angle_alpha   90.00
_cell.angle_beta   90.00
_cell.angle_gamma   90.00
#
_symmetry.space_group_name_H-M   'P 1'
#
loop_
_entity.id
_entity.type
_entity.pdbx_description
1 polymer ?
#
loop_
_entity_poly.entity_id
_entity_poly.type
_entity_poly.pdbx_seq_one_letter_code
_entity_poly.pdbx_strand_id
1 'polypeptide(L)'
;MANKHKEEQTDETKKGKFYKMVILVFIFAIIIIGTVGTCYYLVERNNASGQVSNFKTAIDNNKYSEISKILSNNEDSISKTQAKYFVEYIKKPENYSKFKKEIKHIKRNINDDKSYNTNLGEITDSNKKNIVTVKKNGRKYFVLDNITFKPHLYDAYVQEYDNEGVYSYNIGKDMTTSVDKHKLDSVGKFFVGRYSIDTKKNIKDSLISGKVNGQLIIDTDNRNSKDQIIADDSFRQLWFKVVLSNNELLDNKSVKLHLNDKETEYKANKIYGKYPVSNNLSLYATGKYDGKEFKTKTIKVERNHDKHAQKLKLAFNKNEIAKYKAETDKMKNNVKDFMNGYVKDLNKAYDKHDYSKVDKYIEPNSKLEKQLLKRMKAKEEVQYSNQNIINIDRENDNVKVIMEKQLKGNKIKSEYTLKPKHDKKDFEIIEYKDL
;
A
#
# COMPACT_ATOMS: atom_id res chain seq x y z
N MET A 1 -47.53 -41.25 98.11
CA MET A 1 -46.46 -41.10 97.11
C MET A 1 -47.10 -40.82 95.76
N ALA A 2 -47.00 -39.61 95.18
CA ALA A 2 -47.29 -39.35 93.75
C ALA A 2 -47.07 -37.90 93.27
N ASN A 3 -46.87 -36.88 94.13
CA ASN A 3 -46.98 -35.48 93.67
C ASN A 3 -45.73 -34.59 93.77
N LYS A 4 -44.55 -35.15 94.05
CA LYS A 4 -43.29 -34.36 94.12
C LYS A 4 -42.35 -34.55 92.93
N HIS A 5 -42.63 -35.50 92.02
CA HIS A 5 -41.78 -35.78 90.86
C HIS A 5 -42.17 -35.07 89.57
N LYS A 6 -43.28 -34.31 89.53
CA LYS A 6 -43.77 -33.65 88.31
C LYS A 6 -43.35 -32.19 88.15
N GLU A 7 -42.99 -31.49 89.22
CA GLU A 7 -42.60 -30.07 89.16
C GLU A 7 -41.11 -29.85 88.82
N GLU A 8 -40.19 -30.73 89.25
CA GLU A 8 -38.76 -30.58 88.90
C GLU A 8 -38.45 -30.91 87.42
N GLN A 9 -39.21 -31.81 86.78
CA GLN A 9 -38.98 -32.15 85.37
C GLN A 9 -39.46 -31.08 84.38
N THR A 10 -40.32 -30.15 84.78
CA THR A 10 -40.87 -29.11 83.89
C THR A 10 -40.01 -27.84 83.81
N ASP A 11 -39.10 -27.62 84.77
CA ASP A 11 -38.28 -26.41 84.84
C ASP A 11 -36.91 -26.60 84.13
N GLU A 12 -36.30 -27.79 84.21
CA GLU A 12 -35.08 -28.12 83.44
C GLU A 12 -35.33 -28.18 81.92
N THR A 13 -36.49 -28.68 81.48
CA THR A 13 -36.83 -28.73 80.05
C THR A 13 -37.14 -27.36 79.45
N LYS A 14 -37.61 -26.39 80.25
CA LYS A 14 -37.80 -24.99 79.83
C LYS A 14 -36.47 -24.23 79.73
N LYS A 15 -35.56 -24.41 80.70
CA LYS A 15 -34.22 -23.79 80.66
C LYS A 15 -33.37 -24.29 79.48
N GLY A 16 -33.42 -25.58 79.15
CA GLY A 16 -32.70 -26.14 77.99
C GLY A 16 -33.25 -25.68 76.63
N LYS A 17 -34.57 -25.46 76.52
CA LYS A 17 -35.19 -24.87 75.32
C LYS A 17 -34.88 -23.38 75.18
N PHE A 18 -34.85 -22.63 76.29
CA PHE A 18 -34.48 -21.21 76.32
C PHE A 18 -33.00 -21.01 75.93
N TYR A 19 -32.08 -21.82 76.46
CA TYR A 19 -30.66 -21.75 76.10
C TYR A 19 -30.41 -22.10 74.62
N LYS A 20 -31.12 -23.12 74.08
CA LYS A 20 -31.08 -23.43 72.64
C LYS A 20 -31.63 -22.29 71.77
N MET A 21 -32.68 -21.61 72.22
CA MET A 21 -33.25 -20.44 71.53
C MET A 21 -32.30 -19.23 71.58
N VAL A 22 -31.65 -18.98 72.71
CA VAL A 22 -30.64 -17.91 72.86
C VAL A 22 -29.41 -18.18 71.99
N ILE A 23 -28.93 -19.43 71.93
CA ILE A 23 -27.83 -19.83 71.02
C ILE A 23 -28.25 -19.65 69.55
N LEU A 24 -29.49 -20.02 69.19
CA LEU A 24 -30.02 -19.81 67.83
C LEU A 24 -30.10 -18.33 67.46
N VAL A 25 -30.58 -17.48 68.37
CA VAL A 25 -30.63 -16.02 68.19
C VAL A 25 -29.23 -15.43 68.07
N PHE A 26 -28.26 -15.91 68.85
CA PHE A 26 -26.88 -15.45 68.79
C PHE A 26 -26.19 -15.85 67.47
N ILE A 27 -26.40 -17.09 67.00
CA ILE A 27 -25.94 -17.53 65.67
C ILE A 27 -26.59 -16.68 64.57
N PHE A 28 -27.89 -16.42 64.67
CA PHE A 28 -28.61 -15.58 63.71
C PHE A 28 -28.07 -14.13 63.72
N ALA A 29 -27.74 -13.57 64.88
CA ALA A 29 -27.14 -12.25 65.02
C ALA A 29 -25.74 -12.20 64.37
N ILE A 30 -24.90 -13.22 64.55
CA ILE A 30 -23.58 -13.31 63.88
C ILE A 30 -23.75 -13.38 62.36
N ILE A 31 -24.71 -14.18 61.87
CA ILE A 31 -25.02 -14.26 60.44
C ILE A 31 -25.50 -12.91 59.91
N ILE A 32 -26.36 -12.20 60.64
CA ILE A 32 -26.81 -10.86 60.27
C ILE A 32 -25.63 -9.88 60.23
N ILE A 33 -24.77 -9.85 61.26
CA ILE A 33 -23.61 -8.94 61.30
C ILE A 33 -22.64 -9.26 60.16
N GLY A 34 -22.37 -10.54 59.90
CA GLY A 34 -21.54 -10.98 58.77
C GLY A 34 -22.16 -10.62 57.41
N THR A 35 -23.48 -10.75 57.29
CA THR A 35 -24.23 -10.36 56.08
C THR A 35 -24.23 -8.84 55.90
N VAL A 36 -24.46 -8.06 56.95
CA VAL A 36 -24.40 -6.59 56.93
C VAL A 36 -23.00 -6.10 56.57
N GLY A 37 -21.96 -6.71 57.14
CA GLY A 37 -20.57 -6.41 56.81
C GLY A 37 -20.24 -6.72 55.34
N THR A 38 -20.71 -7.87 54.84
CA THR A 38 -20.55 -8.26 53.43
C THR A 38 -21.34 -7.33 52.50
N CYS A 39 -22.57 -6.97 52.86
CA CYS A 39 -23.40 -6.00 52.14
C CYS A 39 -22.75 -4.62 52.11
N TYR A 40 -22.23 -4.12 53.23
CA TYR A 40 -21.52 -2.84 53.30
C TYR A 40 -20.28 -2.85 52.41
N TYR A 41 -19.47 -3.91 52.47
CA TYR A 41 -18.31 -4.09 51.60
C TYR A 41 -18.68 -4.12 50.11
N LEU A 42 -19.76 -4.82 49.75
CA LEU A 42 -20.26 -4.86 48.39
C LEU A 42 -20.83 -3.50 47.94
N VAL A 43 -21.54 -2.78 48.80
CA VAL A 43 -22.07 -1.43 48.53
C VAL A 43 -20.94 -0.45 48.26
N GLU A 44 -19.90 -0.45 49.11
CA GLU A 44 -18.77 0.47 48.98
C GLU A 44 -17.97 0.23 47.70
N ARG A 45 -17.85 -1.03 47.25
CA ARG A 45 -17.17 -1.36 45.99
C ARG A 45 -18.04 -1.14 44.75
N ASN A 46 -19.37 -1.28 44.89
CA ASN A 46 -20.30 -1.21 43.76
C ASN A 46 -20.92 0.18 43.56
N ASN A 47 -20.80 1.11 44.51
CA ASN A 47 -21.20 2.51 44.30
C ASN A 47 -20.31 3.19 43.24
N ALA A 48 -20.76 4.32 42.69
CA ALA A 48 -20.06 5.02 41.61
C ALA A 48 -18.58 5.36 41.93
N SER A 49 -18.30 5.86 43.14
CA SER A 49 -16.93 6.21 43.57
C SER A 49 -16.04 4.96 43.75
N GLY A 50 -16.61 3.87 44.25
CA GLY A 50 -16.01 2.55 44.35
C GLY A 50 -15.66 1.97 42.99
N GLN A 51 -16.55 2.11 42.00
CA GLN A 51 -16.29 1.71 40.61
C GLN A 51 -15.11 2.48 39.99
N VAL A 52 -15.02 3.80 40.18
CA VAL A 52 -13.86 4.60 39.77
C VAL A 52 -12.58 4.16 40.49
N SER A 53 -12.68 3.86 41.78
CA SER A 53 -11.55 3.36 42.57
C SER A 53 -11.06 1.99 42.09
N ASN A 54 -11.98 1.08 41.75
CA ASN A 54 -11.67 -0.23 41.20
C ASN A 54 -10.98 -0.08 39.83
N PHE A 55 -11.48 0.79 38.95
CA PHE A 55 -10.85 1.07 37.65
C PHE A 55 -9.41 1.58 37.79
N LYS A 56 -9.18 2.58 38.66
CA LYS A 56 -7.82 3.07 38.97
C LYS A 56 -6.94 1.95 39.52
N THR A 57 -7.44 1.18 40.48
CA THR A 57 -6.69 0.07 41.11
C THR A 57 -6.35 -1.03 40.10
N ALA A 58 -7.24 -1.29 39.15
CA ALA A 58 -7.01 -2.24 38.07
C ALA A 58 -5.86 -1.76 37.15
N ILE A 59 -5.82 -0.47 36.80
CA ILE A 59 -4.72 0.14 36.03
C ILE A 59 -3.40 0.08 36.81
N ASP A 60 -3.41 0.51 38.08
CA ASP A 60 -2.22 0.51 38.94
C ASP A 60 -1.61 -0.89 39.04
N ASN A 61 -2.45 -1.92 39.15
CA ASN A 61 -2.05 -3.32 39.31
C ASN A 61 -2.03 -4.14 38.01
N ASN A 62 -2.06 -3.52 36.82
CA ASN A 62 -1.98 -4.22 35.52
C ASN A 62 -3.06 -5.31 35.31
N LYS A 63 -4.27 -5.13 35.86
CA LYS A 63 -5.36 -6.11 35.76
C LYS A 63 -6.09 -6.00 34.41
N TYR A 64 -5.41 -6.36 33.33
CA TYR A 64 -5.89 -6.14 31.95
C TYR A 64 -7.26 -6.76 31.66
N SER A 65 -7.56 -7.93 32.20
CA SER A 65 -8.88 -8.58 32.02
C SER A 65 -10.01 -7.81 32.73
N GLU A 66 -9.72 -7.19 33.87
CA GLU A 66 -10.70 -6.37 34.60
C GLU A 66 -10.93 -5.05 33.86
N ILE A 67 -9.86 -4.40 33.39
CA ILE A 67 -9.92 -3.17 32.59
C ILE A 67 -10.69 -3.41 31.28
N SER A 68 -10.38 -4.49 30.58
CA SER A 68 -11.08 -4.91 29.35
C SER A 68 -12.60 -5.06 29.60
N LYS A 69 -13.00 -5.68 30.71
CA LYS A 69 -14.42 -5.79 31.08
C LYS A 69 -15.06 -4.45 31.44
N ILE A 70 -14.36 -3.59 32.19
CA ILE A 70 -14.87 -2.28 32.60
C ILE A 70 -15.11 -1.37 31.39
N LEU A 71 -14.21 -1.41 30.40
CA LEU A 71 -14.27 -0.56 29.20
C LEU A 71 -15.11 -1.16 28.08
N SER A 72 -15.43 -2.45 28.13
CA SER A 72 -16.31 -3.08 27.13
C SER A 72 -17.77 -2.79 27.46
N ASN A 73 -18.55 -2.49 26.43
CA ASN A 73 -19.99 -2.27 26.50
C ASN A 73 -20.65 -2.93 25.28
N ASN A 74 -21.95 -2.67 25.05
CA ASN A 74 -22.69 -3.26 23.94
C ASN A 74 -22.26 -2.73 22.56
N GLU A 75 -21.69 -1.53 22.48
CA GLU A 75 -21.22 -0.88 21.25
C GLU A 75 -19.74 -1.23 20.98
N ASP A 76 -18.90 -1.14 22.01
CA ASP A 76 -17.44 -1.27 21.90
C ASP A 76 -16.92 -2.42 22.78
N SER A 77 -16.11 -3.30 22.18
CA SER A 77 -15.40 -4.35 22.91
C SER A 77 -13.90 -4.05 22.95
N ILE A 78 -13.35 -3.95 24.17
CA ILE A 78 -11.92 -3.77 24.40
C ILE A 78 -11.33 -5.11 24.76
N SER A 79 -10.44 -5.63 23.91
CA SER A 79 -9.74 -6.89 24.21
C SER A 79 -8.72 -6.73 25.35
N LYS A 80 -8.34 -7.83 25.99
CA LYS A 80 -7.26 -7.85 27.00
C LYS A 80 -5.95 -7.26 26.42
N THR A 81 -5.67 -7.52 25.15
CA THR A 81 -4.51 -6.97 24.44
C THR A 81 -4.59 -5.45 24.33
N GLN A 82 -5.73 -4.90 23.93
CA GLN A 82 -5.92 -3.45 23.86
C GLN A 82 -5.83 -2.80 25.26
N ALA A 83 -6.39 -3.44 26.29
CA ALA A 83 -6.28 -2.99 27.67
C ALA A 83 -4.82 -2.94 28.17
N LYS A 84 -3.97 -3.89 27.74
CA LYS A 84 -2.53 -3.87 28.04
C LYS A 84 -1.86 -2.61 27.47
N TYR A 85 -2.06 -2.34 26.18
CA TYR A 85 -1.47 -1.15 25.52
C TYR A 85 -1.97 0.18 26.13
N PHE A 86 -3.25 0.23 26.53
CA PHE A 86 -3.79 1.37 27.27
C PHE A 86 -3.10 1.58 28.63
N VAL A 87 -2.87 0.52 29.40
CA VAL A 87 -2.17 0.64 30.69
C VAL A 87 -0.74 1.12 30.49
N GLU A 88 -0.03 0.58 29.50
CA GLU A 88 1.32 1.03 29.14
C GLU A 88 1.31 2.52 28.75
N TYR A 89 0.31 2.97 28.00
CA TYR A 89 0.12 4.38 27.65
C TYR A 89 -0.11 5.28 28.87
N ILE A 90 -1.03 4.90 29.76
CA ILE A 90 -1.39 5.67 30.96
C ILE A 90 -0.22 5.73 31.94
N LYS A 91 0.57 4.67 32.06
CA LYS A 91 1.69 4.59 33.02
C LYS A 91 2.93 5.39 32.60
N LYS A 92 2.95 6.00 31.41
CA LYS A 92 3.98 7.00 31.07
C LYS A 92 3.92 8.14 32.11
N PRO A 93 5.06 8.66 32.60
CA PRO A 93 5.09 9.58 33.77
C PRO A 93 4.14 10.78 33.67
N GLU A 94 4.12 11.46 32.53
CA GLU A 94 3.26 12.62 32.28
C GLU A 94 1.77 12.24 32.24
N ASN A 95 1.46 11.15 31.52
CA ASN A 95 0.09 10.64 31.39
C ASN A 95 -0.46 10.17 32.75
N TYR A 96 0.36 9.54 33.57
CA TYR A 96 -0.10 8.98 34.85
C TYR A 96 -0.44 10.09 35.86
N SER A 97 0.35 11.16 35.88
CA SER A 97 0.06 12.35 36.70
C SER A 97 -1.27 12.99 36.30
N LYS A 98 -1.49 13.16 35.00
CA LYS A 98 -2.75 13.68 34.45
C LYS A 98 -3.93 12.77 34.78
N PHE A 99 -3.79 11.47 34.53
CA PHE A 99 -4.80 10.44 34.84
C PHE A 99 -5.22 10.48 36.32
N LYS A 100 -4.28 10.62 37.27
CA LYS A 100 -4.62 10.76 38.69
C LYS A 100 -5.47 12.00 38.98
N LYS A 101 -5.18 13.13 38.33
CA LYS A 101 -5.95 14.37 38.48
C LYS A 101 -7.36 14.20 37.90
N GLU A 102 -7.49 13.60 36.72
CA GLU A 102 -8.76 13.30 36.07
C GLU A 102 -9.62 12.36 36.94
N ILE A 103 -9.05 11.28 37.48
CA ILE A 103 -9.74 10.38 38.41
C ILE A 103 -10.20 11.10 39.68
N LYS A 104 -9.38 11.99 40.25
CA LYS A 104 -9.77 12.79 41.42
C LYS A 104 -10.92 13.74 41.10
N HIS A 105 -10.92 14.33 39.91
CA HIS A 105 -11.99 15.20 39.44
C HIS A 105 -13.30 14.42 39.24
N ILE A 106 -13.25 13.25 38.58
CA ILE A 106 -14.42 12.38 38.39
C ILE A 106 -15.04 11.98 39.74
N LYS A 107 -14.21 11.62 40.73
CA LYS A 107 -14.71 11.30 42.08
C LYS A 107 -15.37 12.47 42.79
N ARG A 108 -14.87 13.69 42.62
CA ARG A 108 -15.50 14.89 43.18
C ARG A 108 -16.87 15.13 42.54
N ASN A 109 -16.95 15.04 41.21
CA ASN A 109 -18.22 15.20 40.50
C ASN A 109 -19.27 14.16 40.92
N ILE A 110 -18.86 12.93 41.29
CA ILE A 110 -19.76 11.92 41.86
C ILE A 110 -20.28 12.33 43.24
N ASN A 111 -19.42 12.88 44.11
CA ASN A 111 -19.76 13.22 45.49
C ASN A 111 -20.54 14.54 45.61
N ASP A 112 -20.29 15.47 44.71
CA ASP A 112 -20.92 16.80 44.70
C ASP A 112 -22.33 16.78 44.06
N ASP A 113 -22.80 15.61 43.62
CA ASP A 113 -23.91 15.51 42.69
C ASP A 113 -25.29 15.74 43.32
N LYS A 114 -25.62 17.02 43.47
CA LYS A 114 -26.99 17.55 43.60
C LYS A 114 -27.65 17.80 42.23
N SER A 115 -27.09 17.32 41.11
CA SER A 115 -27.49 17.74 39.76
C SER A 115 -27.90 16.57 38.85
N TYR A 116 -28.70 16.88 37.82
CA TYR A 116 -29.10 15.96 36.75
C TYR A 116 -27.95 15.66 35.74
N ASN A 117 -26.70 16.05 36.04
CA ASN A 117 -25.59 15.92 35.10
C ASN A 117 -25.18 14.45 34.95
N THR A 118 -25.29 13.94 33.73
CA THR A 118 -24.97 12.54 33.41
C THR A 118 -23.50 12.35 33.06
N ASN A 119 -22.73 13.41 32.80
CA ASN A 119 -21.29 13.32 32.52
C ASN A 119 -20.47 13.62 33.79
N LEU A 120 -19.73 12.61 34.27
CA LEU A 120 -18.93 12.68 35.48
C LEU A 120 -17.49 13.12 35.21
N GLY A 121 -17.04 13.08 33.95
CA GLY A 121 -15.73 13.56 33.54
C GLY A 121 -15.06 12.66 32.52
N GLU A 122 -13.85 13.05 32.13
CA GLU A 122 -13.14 12.49 30.98
C GLU A 122 -11.69 12.18 31.35
N ILE A 123 -11.15 11.14 30.73
CA ILE A 123 -9.74 10.81 30.72
C ILE A 123 -9.24 11.12 29.32
N THR A 124 -8.11 11.83 29.22
CA THR A 124 -7.62 12.35 27.94
C THR A 124 -6.25 11.80 27.51
N ASP A 125 -5.98 11.81 26.22
CA ASP A 125 -4.65 11.57 25.63
C ASP A 125 -3.72 12.79 25.83
N SER A 126 -2.46 12.67 25.43
CA SER A 126 -1.46 13.75 25.50
C SER A 126 -1.90 15.03 24.77
N ASN A 127 -2.79 14.92 23.78
CA ASN A 127 -3.36 16.01 23.00
C ASN A 127 -4.71 16.54 23.56
N LYS A 128 -5.07 16.16 24.79
CA LYS A 128 -6.34 16.49 25.47
C LYS A 128 -7.60 15.96 24.78
N LYS A 129 -7.47 14.96 23.92
CA LYS A 129 -8.63 14.27 23.34
C LYS A 129 -9.14 13.21 24.27
N ASN A 130 -10.46 13.03 24.28
CA ASN A 130 -11.11 12.07 25.12
C ASN A 130 -10.75 10.64 24.69
N ILE A 131 -10.22 9.88 25.64
CA ILE A 131 -9.96 8.44 25.49
C ILE A 131 -10.97 7.63 26.30
N VAL A 132 -11.46 8.14 27.44
CA VAL A 132 -12.58 7.52 28.17
C VAL A 132 -13.50 8.61 28.68
N THR A 133 -14.81 8.48 28.44
CA THR A 133 -15.83 9.31 29.11
C THR A 133 -16.52 8.50 30.19
N VAL A 134 -16.63 9.07 31.38
CA VAL A 134 -17.31 8.44 32.52
C VAL A 134 -18.67 9.09 32.70
N LYS A 135 -19.73 8.30 32.56
CA LYS A 135 -21.12 8.79 32.68
C LYS A 135 -21.93 8.00 33.69
N LYS A 136 -22.94 8.62 34.28
CA LYS A 136 -24.00 7.93 35.03
C LYS A 136 -24.83 7.08 34.05
N ASN A 137 -25.11 5.84 34.43
CA ASN A 137 -25.88 4.88 33.64
C ASN A 137 -26.91 4.15 34.51
N GLY A 138 -27.87 4.92 35.03
CA GLY A 138 -28.98 4.41 35.83
C GLY A 138 -28.56 3.92 37.22
N ARG A 139 -29.36 3.01 37.78
CA ARG A 139 -29.16 2.42 39.12
C ARG A 139 -28.84 0.93 39.03
N LYS A 140 -27.80 0.48 39.74
CA LYS A 140 -27.46 -0.92 40.02
C LYS A 140 -28.11 -1.34 41.35
N TYR A 141 -28.64 -2.56 41.41
CA TYR A 141 -29.32 -3.09 42.60
C TYR A 141 -30.42 -2.16 43.16
N PHE A 142 -31.20 -1.52 42.27
CA PHE A 142 -32.32 -0.60 42.56
C PHE A 142 -31.97 0.72 43.28
N VAL A 143 -30.86 0.82 44.01
CA VAL A 143 -30.52 1.98 44.85
C VAL A 143 -29.14 2.59 44.61
N LEU A 144 -28.18 1.89 43.98
CA LEU A 144 -26.82 2.40 43.79
C LEU A 144 -26.65 3.04 42.42
N ASP A 145 -26.09 4.25 42.35
CA ASP A 145 -25.74 4.84 41.06
C ASP A 145 -24.72 3.96 40.33
N ASN A 146 -25.03 3.61 39.08
CA ASN A 146 -24.13 2.89 38.21
C ASN A 146 -23.42 3.85 37.27
N ILE A 147 -22.16 3.59 36.95
CA ILE A 147 -21.41 4.39 35.98
C ILE A 147 -20.97 3.53 34.81
N THR A 148 -20.71 4.17 33.68
CA THR A 148 -20.19 3.53 32.48
C THR A 148 -18.95 4.26 32.03
N PHE A 149 -17.90 3.49 31.76
CA PHE A 149 -16.66 3.96 31.16
C PHE A 149 -16.76 3.71 29.65
N LYS A 150 -17.09 4.75 28.89
CA LYS A 150 -17.18 4.67 27.43
C LYS A 150 -15.79 4.92 26.82
N PRO A 151 -15.14 3.92 26.21
CA PRO A 151 -13.88 4.13 25.50
C PRO A 151 -14.13 4.90 24.20
N HIS A 152 -13.15 5.68 23.77
CA HIS A 152 -13.11 6.29 22.45
C HIS A 152 -12.04 5.58 21.62
N LEU A 153 -12.46 4.98 20.52
CA LEU A 153 -11.57 4.28 19.60
C LEU A 153 -11.15 5.18 18.44
N TYR A 154 -9.93 4.99 17.96
CA TYR A 154 -9.39 5.69 16.81
C TYR A 154 -9.26 4.77 15.60
N ASP A 155 -9.69 5.24 14.44
CA ASP A 155 -9.41 4.58 13.17
C ASP A 155 -7.93 4.74 12.82
N ALA A 156 -7.28 3.62 12.49
CA ALA A 156 -5.93 3.59 11.96
C ALA A 156 -5.96 3.14 10.50
N TYR A 157 -5.05 3.64 9.69
CA TYR A 157 -5.06 3.44 8.24
C TYR A 157 -3.73 2.93 7.71
N VAL A 158 -3.76 2.17 6.63
CA VAL A 158 -2.58 1.79 5.84
C VAL A 158 -2.73 2.25 4.39
N GLN A 159 -1.61 2.56 3.75
CA GLN A 159 -1.55 3.04 2.38
C GLN A 159 -0.79 2.09 1.47
N GLU A 160 -1.38 1.78 0.32
CA GLU A 160 -0.75 1.06 -0.78
C GLU A 160 -0.47 1.97 -1.97
N TYR A 161 0.46 1.56 -2.84
CA TYR A 161 0.83 2.31 -4.04
C TYR A 161 0.43 1.51 -5.30
N ASP A 162 1.37 0.86 -5.97
CA ASP A 162 1.17 0.10 -7.21
C ASP A 162 0.70 -1.36 -6.97
N ASN A 163 0.25 -1.68 -5.76
CA ASN A 163 -0.17 -3.03 -5.38
C ASN A 163 -1.49 -2.99 -4.61
N GLU A 164 -2.17 -4.12 -4.57
CA GLU A 164 -3.17 -4.40 -3.55
C GLU A 164 -2.51 -5.06 -2.34
N GLY A 165 -3.02 -4.76 -1.14
CA GLY A 165 -2.52 -5.32 0.12
C GLY A 165 -3.63 -5.98 0.91
N VAL A 166 -3.46 -7.26 1.24
CA VAL A 166 -4.34 -7.96 2.18
C VAL A 166 -3.59 -8.24 3.47
N TYR A 167 -4.04 -7.63 4.56
CA TYR A 167 -3.43 -7.70 5.88
C TYR A 167 -4.25 -8.64 6.77
N SER A 168 -3.59 -9.61 7.41
CA SER A 168 -4.20 -10.52 8.38
C SER A 168 -3.42 -10.46 9.70
N TYR A 169 -4.12 -10.14 10.78
CA TYR A 169 -3.53 -9.92 12.11
C TYR A 169 -4.55 -10.21 13.21
N ASN A 170 -4.10 -10.31 14.46
CA ASN A 170 -4.96 -10.57 15.61
C ASN A 170 -4.79 -9.49 16.69
N ILE A 171 -5.91 -8.92 17.14
CA ILE A 171 -5.96 -7.94 18.26
C ILE A 171 -6.97 -8.36 19.33
N GLY A 172 -6.95 -9.64 19.68
CA GLY A 172 -7.96 -10.31 20.51
C GLY A 172 -9.11 -10.92 19.71
N LYS A 173 -9.16 -10.64 18.41
CA LYS A 173 -9.94 -11.33 17.38
C LYS A 173 -9.14 -11.29 16.08
N ASP A 174 -9.38 -12.26 15.21
CA ASP A 174 -8.77 -12.28 13.88
C ASP A 174 -9.40 -11.18 13.03
N MET A 175 -8.54 -10.42 12.36
CA MET A 175 -8.89 -9.30 11.51
C MET A 175 -8.30 -9.53 10.12
N THR A 176 -9.03 -9.07 9.10
CA THR A 176 -8.52 -9.01 7.74
C THR A 176 -8.96 -7.70 7.10
N THR A 177 -8.02 -7.00 6.49
CA THR A 177 -8.24 -5.74 5.76
C THR A 177 -7.65 -5.87 4.37
N SER A 178 -8.41 -5.46 3.35
CA SER A 178 -7.94 -5.36 1.97
C SER A 178 -7.84 -3.89 1.58
N VAL A 179 -6.73 -3.50 0.95
CA VAL A 179 -6.50 -2.13 0.49
C VAL A 179 -6.15 -2.16 -0.99
N ASP A 180 -6.92 -1.42 -1.77
CA ASP A 180 -6.72 -1.30 -3.21
C ASP A 180 -5.48 -0.45 -3.54
N LYS A 181 -5.00 -0.59 -4.78
CA LYS A 181 -3.96 0.27 -5.35
C LYS A 181 -4.26 1.75 -5.15
N HIS A 182 -3.23 2.50 -4.76
CA HIS A 182 -3.26 3.94 -4.55
C HIS A 182 -4.27 4.43 -3.51
N LYS A 183 -4.82 3.54 -2.67
CA LYS A 183 -5.77 3.91 -1.63
C LYS A 183 -5.15 3.92 -0.24
N LEU A 184 -5.81 4.69 0.61
CA LEU A 184 -5.66 4.69 2.06
C LEU A 184 -6.93 4.06 2.62
N ASP A 185 -6.80 3.01 3.42
CA ASP A 185 -7.96 2.33 3.98
C ASP A 185 -7.77 1.94 5.44
N SER A 186 -8.90 1.78 6.15
CA SER A 186 -8.88 1.53 7.60
C SER A 186 -8.47 0.10 7.92
N VAL A 187 -7.46 -0.06 8.78
CA VAL A 187 -7.10 -1.33 9.43
C VAL A 187 -7.88 -1.51 10.75
N GLY A 188 -8.99 -0.80 10.91
CA GLY A 188 -9.88 -0.94 12.05
C GLY A 188 -9.66 0.09 13.14
N LYS A 189 -10.37 -0.13 14.24
CA LYS A 189 -10.47 0.78 15.38
C LYS A 189 -9.63 0.28 16.55
N PHE A 190 -8.83 1.18 17.09
CA PHE A 190 -7.87 0.88 18.15
C PHE A 190 -8.13 1.79 19.34
N PHE A 191 -8.06 1.23 20.54
CA PHE A 191 -8.01 2.04 21.74
C PHE A 191 -6.67 2.81 21.82
N VAL A 192 -6.55 3.77 22.73
CA VAL A 192 -5.31 4.56 22.85
C VAL A 192 -4.11 3.67 23.22
N GLY A 193 -2.99 3.88 22.55
CA GLY A 193 -1.76 3.12 22.78
C GLY A 193 -0.80 3.12 21.60
N ARG A 194 0.35 2.48 21.80
CA ARG A 194 1.31 2.17 20.74
C ARG A 194 1.39 0.67 20.55
N TYR A 195 0.82 0.20 19.45
CA TYR A 195 0.67 -1.19 19.09
C TYR A 195 1.82 -1.62 18.16
N SER A 196 2.34 -2.82 18.38
CA SER A 196 3.17 -3.53 17.42
C SER A 196 2.51 -4.88 17.16
N ILE A 197 1.85 -5.02 16.01
CA ILE A 197 0.96 -6.13 15.72
C ILE A 197 1.60 -7.02 14.66
N ASP A 198 1.95 -8.25 15.03
CA ASP A 198 2.42 -9.24 14.08
C ASP A 198 1.36 -9.47 13.00
N THR A 199 1.75 -9.25 11.75
CA THR A 199 0.84 -9.19 10.61
C THR A 199 1.41 -9.98 9.45
N LYS A 200 0.54 -10.75 8.80
CA LYS A 200 0.81 -11.37 7.50
C LYS A 200 0.22 -10.47 6.43
N LYS A 201 1.03 -10.05 5.46
CA LYS A 201 0.60 -9.24 4.32
C LYS A 201 0.73 -10.05 3.04
N ASN A 202 -0.33 -10.09 2.26
CA ASN A 202 -0.34 -10.65 0.90
C ASN A 202 -0.41 -9.51 -0.10
N ILE A 203 0.67 -9.32 -0.86
CA ILE A 203 0.82 -8.31 -1.89
C ILE A 203 0.31 -8.91 -3.20
N LYS A 204 -0.77 -8.34 -3.74
CA LYS A 204 -1.45 -8.79 -4.95
C LYS A 204 -1.47 -7.70 -6.02
N ASP A 205 -1.90 -8.09 -7.21
CA ASP A 205 -2.08 -7.22 -8.37
C ASP A 205 -0.91 -6.23 -8.53
N SER A 206 0.31 -6.77 -8.63
CA SER A 206 1.52 -5.95 -8.64
C SER A 206 2.58 -6.59 -9.51
N LEU A 207 3.60 -5.81 -9.90
CA LEU A 207 4.70 -6.29 -10.73
C LEU A 207 5.37 -7.54 -10.15
N ILE A 208 5.53 -7.56 -8.82
CA ILE A 208 5.99 -8.72 -8.04
C ILE A 208 5.00 -8.93 -6.90
N SER A 209 4.23 -10.01 -7.00
CA SER A 209 3.27 -10.41 -5.96
C SER A 209 3.89 -11.43 -5.01
N GLY A 210 3.38 -11.51 -3.79
CA GLY A 210 3.88 -12.46 -2.80
C GLY A 210 3.44 -12.16 -1.38
N LYS A 211 3.85 -13.01 -0.44
CA LYS A 211 3.51 -12.88 0.98
C LYS A 211 4.71 -12.43 1.79
N VAL A 212 4.49 -11.53 2.73
CA VAL A 212 5.50 -11.05 3.68
C VAL A 212 4.94 -11.07 5.09
N ASN A 213 5.79 -11.46 6.04
CA ASN A 213 5.50 -11.29 7.46
C ASN A 213 6.20 -10.03 7.96
N GLY A 214 5.57 -9.36 8.92
CA GLY A 214 6.09 -8.14 9.50
C GLY A 214 5.17 -7.65 10.61
N GLN A 215 5.25 -6.36 10.90
CA GLN A 215 4.46 -5.74 11.94
C GLN A 215 3.76 -4.49 11.41
N LEU A 216 2.48 -4.35 11.77
CA LEU A 216 1.79 -3.07 11.73
C LEU A 216 2.06 -2.34 13.03
N ILE A 217 2.70 -1.17 12.94
CA ILE A 217 2.97 -0.33 14.11
C ILE A 217 1.97 0.82 14.09
N ILE A 218 1.12 0.90 15.11
CA ILE A 218 0.07 1.91 15.23
C ILE A 218 0.37 2.71 16.49
N ASP A 219 0.62 4.00 16.36
CA ASP A 219 0.81 4.90 17.50
C ASP A 219 -0.31 5.94 17.47
N THR A 220 -1.23 5.88 18.43
CA THR A 220 -2.42 6.75 18.45
C THR A 220 -2.10 8.23 18.70
N ASP A 221 -0.90 8.54 19.19
CA ASP A 221 -0.41 9.91 19.33
C ASP A 221 0.20 10.43 18.00
N ASN A 222 0.63 9.54 17.10
CA ASN A 222 1.26 9.92 15.83
C ASN A 222 0.20 10.10 14.73
N ARG A 223 -0.19 11.36 14.52
CA ARG A 223 -1.25 11.74 13.57
C ARG A 223 -0.70 12.61 12.46
N ASN A 224 -1.27 12.47 11.27
CA ASN A 224 -0.97 13.36 10.15
C ASN A 224 -1.70 14.71 10.30
N SER A 225 -1.48 15.64 9.36
CA SER A 225 -2.13 16.96 9.35
C SER A 225 -3.66 16.92 9.22
N LYS A 226 -4.24 15.77 8.84
CA LYS A 226 -5.68 15.52 8.78
C LYS A 226 -6.19 14.77 10.01
N ASP A 227 -5.38 14.69 11.06
CA ASP A 227 -5.71 14.04 12.33
C ASP A 227 -5.91 12.50 12.22
N GLN A 228 -5.43 11.90 11.13
CA GLN A 228 -5.51 10.47 10.87
C GLN A 228 -4.26 9.75 11.40
N ILE A 229 -4.46 8.56 11.97
CA ILE A 229 -3.36 7.68 12.41
C ILE A 229 -2.97 6.81 11.22
N ILE A 230 -1.77 7.05 10.68
CA ILE A 230 -1.22 6.23 9.59
C ILE A 230 -0.27 5.21 10.21
N ALA A 231 -0.60 3.93 10.05
CA ALA A 231 0.21 2.84 10.57
C ALA A 231 1.53 2.72 9.80
N ASP A 232 2.60 2.39 10.52
CA ASP A 232 3.87 2.09 9.90
C ASP A 232 3.94 0.62 9.50
N ASP A 233 4.28 0.42 8.24
CA ASP A 233 4.40 -0.89 7.61
C ASP A 233 5.83 -1.45 7.78
N SER A 234 6.09 -2.14 8.89
CA SER A 234 7.37 -2.81 9.15
C SER A 234 7.41 -4.20 8.53
N PHE A 235 7.44 -4.27 7.20
CA PHE A 235 7.53 -5.51 6.44
C PHE A 235 8.85 -5.60 5.66
N ARG A 236 9.26 -6.83 5.29
CA ARG A 236 10.34 -7.06 4.32
C ARG A 236 9.85 -6.79 2.90
N GLN A 237 9.64 -5.52 2.60
CA GLN A 237 9.14 -5.05 1.32
C GLN A 237 9.97 -3.86 0.82
N LEU A 238 9.82 -3.51 -0.46
CA LEU A 238 10.48 -2.36 -1.05
C LEU A 238 9.53 -1.52 -1.90
N TRP A 239 9.82 -0.23 -1.97
CA TRP A 239 9.16 0.72 -2.85
C TRP A 239 10.10 1.89 -3.16
N PHE A 240 10.06 2.36 -4.40
CA PHE A 240 11.03 3.32 -4.91
C PHE A 240 10.45 4.26 -5.97
N LYS A 241 11.12 5.39 -6.15
CA LYS A 241 10.99 6.27 -7.30
C LYS A 241 12.25 6.15 -8.15
N VAL A 242 12.09 6.06 -9.46
CA VAL A 242 13.23 6.11 -10.38
C VAL A 242 13.44 7.54 -10.86
N VAL A 243 14.69 8.01 -10.74
CA VAL A 243 15.18 9.22 -11.39
C VAL A 243 16.03 8.79 -12.57
N LEU A 244 15.52 9.03 -13.77
CA LEU A 244 16.14 8.58 -15.01
C LEU A 244 16.87 9.75 -15.69
N SER A 245 18.12 9.55 -16.05
CA SER A 245 18.96 10.55 -16.74
C SER A 245 19.34 10.09 -18.15
N ASN A 246 19.64 11.05 -19.04
CA ASN A 246 20.10 10.83 -20.41
C ASN A 246 19.09 10.08 -21.31
N ASN A 247 17.80 10.27 -21.08
CA ASN A 247 16.72 9.62 -21.86
C ASN A 247 16.13 10.54 -22.95
N GLU A 248 16.59 11.78 -23.05
CA GLU A 248 16.03 12.83 -23.91
C GLU A 248 16.15 12.53 -25.41
N LEU A 249 17.08 11.66 -25.79
CA LEU A 249 17.31 11.24 -27.18
C LEU A 249 16.53 9.98 -27.56
N LEU A 250 15.84 9.34 -26.62
CA LEU A 250 15.08 8.11 -26.86
C LEU A 250 13.69 8.43 -27.39
N ASP A 251 13.10 7.47 -28.10
CA ASP A 251 11.74 7.53 -28.62
C ASP A 251 10.74 7.74 -27.48
N ASN A 252 9.76 8.61 -27.71
CA ASN A 252 8.76 8.95 -26.71
C ASN A 252 8.00 7.69 -26.24
N LYS A 253 7.78 7.58 -24.93
CA LYS A 253 7.12 6.42 -24.28
C LYS A 253 7.78 5.05 -24.56
N SER A 254 9.02 5.00 -25.05
CA SER A 254 9.74 3.75 -25.26
C SER A 254 10.36 3.17 -23.99
N VAL A 255 10.48 3.99 -22.95
CA VAL A 255 11.22 3.63 -21.74
C VAL A 255 10.43 2.66 -20.86
N LYS A 256 11.05 1.52 -20.57
CA LYS A 256 10.55 0.51 -19.63
C LYS A 256 11.53 0.32 -18.48
N LEU A 257 11.01 0.07 -17.29
CA LEU A 257 11.76 -0.40 -16.14
C LEU A 257 11.66 -1.92 -16.05
N HIS A 258 12.75 -2.56 -15.68
CA HIS A 258 12.86 -4.00 -15.50
C HIS A 258 13.29 -4.27 -14.07
N LEU A 259 12.41 -4.86 -13.28
CA LEU A 259 12.70 -5.33 -11.93
C LEU A 259 12.82 -6.86 -12.01
N ASN A 260 14.06 -7.36 -11.98
CA ASN A 260 14.44 -8.70 -12.46
C ASN A 260 13.92 -8.92 -13.89
N ASP A 261 13.13 -9.97 -14.12
CA ASP A 261 12.60 -10.35 -15.43
C ASP A 261 11.21 -9.75 -15.72
N LYS A 262 10.73 -8.84 -14.86
CA LYS A 262 9.41 -8.21 -14.98
C LYS A 262 9.54 -6.78 -15.46
N GLU A 263 8.85 -6.47 -16.56
CA GLU A 263 8.84 -5.14 -17.15
C GLU A 263 7.61 -4.30 -16.77
N THR A 264 7.80 -2.99 -16.68
CA THR A 264 6.72 -2.01 -16.51
C THR A 264 7.08 -0.69 -17.17
N GLU A 265 6.08 0.12 -17.54
CA GLU A 265 6.32 1.44 -18.11
C GLU A 265 6.98 2.38 -17.10
N TYR A 266 7.95 3.17 -17.58
CA TYR A 266 8.50 4.27 -16.79
C TYR A 266 7.54 5.47 -16.78
N LYS A 267 7.25 5.97 -15.57
CA LYS A 267 6.50 7.22 -15.34
C LYS A 267 7.27 8.07 -14.34
N ALA A 268 7.56 9.32 -14.70
CA ALA A 268 8.25 10.25 -13.82
C ALA A 268 7.47 10.45 -12.51
N ASN A 269 8.19 10.55 -11.38
CA ASN A 269 7.65 10.76 -10.02
C ASN A 269 6.73 9.66 -9.46
N LYS A 270 6.45 8.60 -10.23
CA LYS A 270 5.68 7.44 -9.77
C LYS A 270 6.43 6.66 -8.70
N ILE A 271 5.70 6.21 -7.68
CA ILE A 271 6.20 5.25 -6.67
C ILE A 271 5.85 3.85 -7.15
N TYR A 272 6.88 3.05 -7.38
CA TYR A 272 6.76 1.63 -7.70
C TYR A 272 6.87 0.82 -6.41
N GLY A 273 6.04 -0.20 -6.26
CA GLY A 273 5.92 -0.99 -5.03
C GLY A 273 4.59 -0.76 -4.34
N LYS A 274 4.35 -1.27 -3.15
CA LYS A 274 5.27 -2.05 -2.32
C LYS A 274 5.36 -3.49 -2.85
N TYR A 275 6.58 -3.97 -3.04
CA TYR A 275 6.85 -5.33 -3.52
C TYR A 275 7.50 -6.17 -2.40
N PRO A 276 7.22 -7.48 -2.34
CA PRO A 276 7.92 -8.37 -1.41
C PRO A 276 9.40 -8.43 -1.77
N VAL A 277 10.27 -8.34 -0.77
CA VAL A 277 11.71 -8.47 -1.00
C VAL A 277 12.08 -9.96 -0.94
N SER A 278 12.31 -10.57 -2.10
CA SER A 278 13.11 -11.80 -2.20
C SER A 278 14.61 -11.43 -2.29
N ASN A 279 15.50 -12.39 -2.04
CA ASN A 279 16.93 -12.15 -2.16
C ASN A 279 17.27 -11.72 -3.60
N ASN A 280 18.11 -10.69 -3.75
CA ASN A 280 18.69 -10.22 -5.02
C ASN A 280 17.71 -9.62 -6.05
N LEU A 281 16.99 -8.56 -5.69
CA LEU A 281 16.23 -7.77 -6.68
C LEU A 281 17.17 -6.82 -7.44
N SER A 282 17.04 -6.81 -8.75
CA SER A 282 17.86 -6.03 -9.69
C SER A 282 16.98 -5.12 -10.53
N LEU A 283 17.43 -3.90 -10.77
CA LEU A 283 16.68 -2.89 -11.51
C LEU A 283 17.52 -2.30 -12.63
N TYR A 284 16.96 -2.20 -13.83
CA TYR A 284 17.51 -1.42 -14.93
C TYR A 284 16.38 -0.81 -15.77
N ALA A 285 16.73 0.10 -16.67
CA ALA A 285 15.80 0.64 -17.65
C ALA A 285 16.26 0.26 -19.07
N THR A 286 15.30 0.05 -19.96
CA THR A 286 15.52 0.03 -21.40
C THR A 286 14.75 1.16 -22.05
N GLY A 287 15.20 1.58 -23.23
CA GLY A 287 14.47 2.50 -24.09
C GLY A 287 14.99 2.38 -25.51
N LYS A 288 14.23 2.91 -26.47
CA LYS A 288 14.53 2.71 -27.89
C LYS A 288 14.83 4.01 -28.60
N TYR A 289 15.65 3.95 -29.64
CA TYR A 289 15.76 4.99 -30.65
C TYR A 289 15.88 4.33 -32.01
N ASP A 290 14.98 4.66 -32.93
CA ASP A 290 14.98 4.13 -34.31
C ASP A 290 15.07 2.57 -34.32
N GLY A 291 14.27 1.93 -33.46
CA GLY A 291 14.22 0.46 -33.32
C GLY A 291 15.34 -0.17 -32.47
N LYS A 292 16.49 0.50 -32.29
CA LYS A 292 17.57 -0.01 -31.44
C LYS A 292 17.24 0.18 -29.97
N GLU A 293 17.38 -0.90 -29.19
CA GLU A 293 17.25 -0.85 -27.73
C GLU A 293 18.58 -0.46 -27.06
N PHE A 294 18.47 0.44 -26.09
CA PHE A 294 19.54 0.85 -25.18
C PHE A 294 19.18 0.43 -23.77
N LYS A 295 20.19 0.08 -22.96
CA LYS A 295 20.02 -0.42 -21.60
C LYS A 295 20.90 0.37 -20.62
N THR A 296 20.35 0.70 -19.46
CA THR A 296 21.14 1.30 -18.37
C THR A 296 21.97 0.23 -17.65
N LYS A 297 22.94 0.64 -16.82
CA LYS A 297 23.55 -0.28 -15.86
C LYS A 297 22.47 -0.87 -14.94
N THR A 298 22.62 -2.14 -14.61
CA THR A 298 21.78 -2.82 -13.61
C THR A 298 22.27 -2.48 -12.21
N ILE A 299 21.36 -2.10 -11.33
CA ILE A 299 21.63 -1.85 -9.91
C ILE A 299 20.91 -2.89 -9.04
N LYS A 300 21.44 -3.18 -7.85
CA LYS A 300 20.74 -3.98 -6.84
C LYS A 300 19.79 -3.08 -6.05
N VAL A 301 18.63 -3.60 -5.69
CA VAL A 301 17.62 -2.89 -4.90
C VAL A 301 17.33 -3.67 -3.64
N GLU A 302 17.39 -2.99 -2.50
CA GLU A 302 17.17 -3.58 -1.19
C GLU A 302 15.83 -3.15 -0.60
N ARG A 303 15.49 -3.73 0.56
CA ARG A 303 14.28 -3.37 1.31
C ARG A 303 14.33 -1.91 1.76
N ASN A 304 13.17 -1.29 1.94
CA ASN A 304 13.11 -0.01 2.62
C ASN A 304 13.32 -0.23 4.13
N HIS A 305 14.04 0.72 4.75
CA HIS A 305 14.24 0.80 6.20
C HIS A 305 13.53 2.01 6.82
N ASP A 306 13.19 3.00 6.00
CA ASP A 306 12.43 4.19 6.38
C ASP A 306 11.01 4.16 5.79
N LYS A 307 10.19 5.13 6.20
CA LYS A 307 8.80 5.28 5.76
C LYS A 307 8.68 5.87 4.34
N HIS A 308 9.78 6.34 3.76
CA HIS A 308 9.80 7.05 2.49
C HIS A 308 10.19 6.12 1.34
N ALA A 309 9.81 6.51 0.12
CA ALA A 309 10.24 5.79 -1.06
C ALA A 309 11.73 6.01 -1.31
N GLN A 310 12.47 4.93 -1.58
CA GLN A 310 13.85 5.02 -2.02
C GLN A 310 13.94 5.82 -3.32
N LYS A 311 14.99 6.62 -3.50
CA LYS A 311 15.25 7.34 -4.76
C LYS A 311 16.37 6.63 -5.51
N LEU A 312 16.02 5.87 -6.53
CA LEU A 312 16.96 5.09 -7.33
C LEU A 312 17.32 5.84 -8.61
N LYS A 313 18.62 5.97 -8.90
CA LYS A 313 19.12 6.69 -10.07
C LYS A 313 19.54 5.70 -11.15
N LEU A 314 19.02 5.88 -12.36
CA LEU A 314 19.42 5.15 -13.56
C LEU A 314 19.83 6.15 -14.64
N ALA A 315 20.85 5.81 -15.42
CA ALA A 315 21.34 6.66 -16.48
C ALA A 315 21.67 5.84 -17.72
N PHE A 316 21.22 6.32 -18.87
CA PHE A 316 21.67 5.79 -20.16
C PHE A 316 23.04 6.37 -20.53
N ASN A 317 23.76 5.64 -21.38
CA ASN A 317 24.98 6.14 -21.99
C ASN A 317 24.64 7.15 -23.10
N LYS A 318 24.65 8.44 -22.74
CA LYS A 318 24.33 9.53 -23.68
C LYS A 318 25.20 9.50 -24.93
N ASN A 319 26.49 9.22 -24.79
CA ASN A 319 27.44 9.22 -25.91
C ASN A 319 27.13 8.08 -26.89
N GLU A 320 26.73 6.91 -26.39
CA GLU A 320 26.34 5.79 -27.23
C GLU A 320 25.06 6.07 -28.03
N ILE A 321 24.05 6.66 -27.38
CA ILE A 321 22.81 7.05 -28.05
C ILE A 321 23.07 8.15 -29.09
N ALA A 322 23.84 9.18 -28.73
CA ALA A 322 24.17 10.28 -29.63
C ALA A 322 24.98 9.81 -30.84
N LYS A 323 25.95 8.91 -30.64
CA LYS A 323 26.72 8.30 -31.74
C LYS A 323 25.81 7.51 -32.68
N TYR A 324 24.93 6.66 -32.14
CA TYR A 324 24.00 5.89 -32.96
C TYR A 324 23.03 6.81 -33.72
N LYS A 325 22.53 7.87 -33.09
CA LYS A 325 21.70 8.88 -33.74
C LYS A 325 22.41 9.53 -34.93
N ALA A 326 23.65 9.98 -34.75
CA ALA A 326 24.42 10.59 -35.83
C ALA A 326 24.68 9.61 -36.99
N GLU A 327 24.98 8.35 -36.69
CA GLU A 327 25.14 7.28 -37.70
C GLU A 327 23.83 6.99 -38.45
N THR A 328 22.70 6.98 -37.75
CA THR A 328 21.37 6.81 -38.34
C THR A 328 20.99 8.00 -39.22
N ASP A 329 21.19 9.23 -38.76
CA ASP A 329 20.85 10.44 -39.53
C ASP A 329 21.70 10.51 -40.82
N LYS A 330 22.99 10.16 -40.74
CA LYS A 330 23.86 10.02 -41.92
C LYS A 330 23.38 8.94 -42.88
N MET A 331 23.00 7.77 -42.37
CA MET A 331 22.44 6.69 -43.19
C MET A 331 21.16 7.14 -43.90
N LYS A 332 20.22 7.78 -43.18
CA LYS A 332 18.96 8.26 -43.78
C LYS A 332 19.21 9.28 -44.90
N ASN A 333 20.20 10.16 -44.76
CA ASN A 333 20.58 11.07 -45.83
C ASN A 333 21.17 10.34 -47.05
N ASN A 334 22.09 9.39 -46.82
CA ASN A 334 22.65 8.58 -47.92
C ASN A 334 21.56 7.79 -48.67
N VAL A 335 20.57 7.26 -47.95
CA VAL A 335 19.42 6.55 -48.54
C VAL A 335 18.56 7.50 -49.38
N LYS A 336 18.34 8.75 -48.93
CA LYS A 336 17.62 9.74 -49.73
C LYS A 336 18.34 10.05 -51.03
N ASP A 337 19.65 10.27 -50.97
CA ASP A 337 20.47 10.56 -52.15
C ASP A 337 20.49 9.37 -53.11
N PHE A 338 20.66 8.15 -52.57
CA PHE A 338 20.60 6.90 -53.34
C PHE A 338 19.27 6.76 -54.08
N MET A 339 18.15 6.89 -53.36
CA MET A 339 16.81 6.70 -53.93
C MET A 339 16.45 7.79 -54.95
N ASN A 340 16.89 9.03 -54.72
CA ASN A 340 16.73 10.12 -55.69
C ASN A 340 17.54 9.88 -56.96
N GLY A 341 18.79 9.42 -56.82
CA GLY A 341 19.64 9.00 -57.93
C GLY A 341 19.02 7.85 -58.73
N TYR A 342 18.50 6.84 -58.02
CA TYR A 342 17.80 5.70 -58.61
C TYR A 342 16.62 6.15 -59.48
N VAL A 343 15.69 6.98 -58.97
CA VAL A 343 14.53 7.41 -59.78
C VAL A 343 14.96 8.25 -60.99
N LYS A 344 15.96 9.13 -60.83
CA LYS A 344 16.51 9.92 -61.94
C LYS A 344 17.10 9.04 -63.04
N ASP A 345 17.91 8.07 -62.67
CA ASP A 345 18.55 7.16 -63.62
C ASP A 345 17.57 6.12 -64.17
N LEU A 346 16.53 5.75 -63.42
CA LEU A 346 15.41 4.91 -63.87
C LEU A 346 14.61 5.61 -64.98
N ASN A 347 14.29 6.90 -64.83
CA ASN A 347 13.65 7.67 -65.90
C ASN A 347 14.53 7.69 -67.17
N LYS A 348 15.83 7.94 -67.04
CA LYS A 348 16.76 7.88 -68.19
C LYS A 348 16.82 6.50 -68.83
N ALA A 349 16.75 5.44 -68.02
CA ALA A 349 16.73 4.07 -68.50
C ALA A 349 15.48 3.82 -69.35
N TYR A 350 14.32 4.31 -68.92
CA TYR A 350 13.08 4.26 -69.69
C TYR A 350 13.16 5.10 -70.97
N ASP A 351 13.61 6.35 -70.89
CA ASP A 351 13.74 7.27 -72.05
C ASP A 351 14.66 6.70 -73.15
N LYS A 352 15.72 5.98 -72.76
CA LYS A 352 16.70 5.38 -73.70
C LYS A 352 16.45 3.90 -73.97
N HIS A 353 15.47 3.29 -73.30
CA HIS A 353 15.24 1.84 -73.26
C HIS A 353 16.51 1.02 -72.94
N ASP A 354 17.34 1.52 -72.02
CA ASP A 354 18.67 0.97 -71.71
C ASP A 354 18.81 0.69 -70.21
N TYR A 355 18.77 -0.60 -69.84
CA TYR A 355 18.89 -1.06 -68.45
C TYR A 355 20.24 -0.71 -67.81
N SER A 356 21.32 -0.60 -68.59
CA SER A 356 22.65 -0.25 -68.07
C SER A 356 22.72 1.13 -67.43
N LYS A 357 21.68 1.95 -67.58
CA LYS A 357 21.58 3.26 -66.90
C LYS A 357 21.19 3.13 -65.43
N VAL A 358 20.56 2.03 -65.01
CA VAL A 358 20.00 1.84 -63.66
C VAL A 358 20.48 0.57 -62.96
N ASP A 359 21.21 -0.31 -63.64
CA ASP A 359 21.71 -1.58 -63.12
C ASP A 359 22.50 -1.46 -61.80
N LYS A 360 23.33 -0.41 -61.65
CA LYS A 360 24.17 -0.16 -60.46
C LYS A 360 23.40 -0.06 -59.13
N TYR A 361 22.09 0.19 -59.18
CA TYR A 361 21.22 0.33 -58.01
C TYR A 361 20.53 -0.98 -57.61
N ILE A 362 20.62 -2.04 -58.42
CA ILE A 362 19.73 -3.21 -58.34
C ILE A 362 20.55 -4.46 -58.11
N GLU A 363 20.12 -5.31 -57.18
CA GLU A 363 20.81 -6.59 -56.95
C GLU A 363 20.68 -7.49 -58.19
N PRO A 364 21.80 -8.05 -58.70
CA PRO A 364 21.78 -8.95 -59.85
C PRO A 364 20.92 -10.19 -59.58
N ASN A 365 20.23 -10.66 -60.62
CA ASN A 365 19.25 -11.75 -60.64
C ASN A 365 18.00 -11.54 -59.77
N SER A 366 17.80 -10.35 -59.20
CA SER A 366 16.62 -10.02 -58.40
C SER A 366 15.33 -10.03 -59.24
N LYS A 367 14.18 -10.13 -58.53
CA LYS A 367 12.86 -10.01 -59.18
C LYS A 367 12.70 -8.65 -59.87
N LEU A 368 13.24 -7.59 -59.27
CA LEU A 368 13.17 -6.24 -59.81
C LEU A 368 13.97 -6.11 -61.11
N GLU A 369 15.20 -6.63 -61.15
CA GLU A 369 16.00 -6.65 -62.39
C GLU A 369 15.24 -7.32 -63.53
N LYS A 370 14.71 -8.52 -63.30
CA LYS A 370 13.96 -9.28 -64.32
C LYS A 370 12.75 -8.50 -64.83
N GLN A 371 12.04 -7.82 -63.94
CA GLN A 371 10.90 -6.96 -64.30
C GLN A 371 11.35 -5.77 -65.16
N LEU A 372 12.40 -5.04 -64.75
CA LEU A 372 12.88 -3.88 -65.50
C LEU A 372 13.43 -4.26 -66.86
N LEU A 373 14.22 -5.33 -66.97
CA LEU A 373 14.71 -5.84 -68.25
C LEU A 373 13.56 -6.14 -69.22
N LYS A 374 12.46 -6.73 -68.74
CA LYS A 374 11.27 -6.98 -69.55
C LYS A 374 10.63 -5.68 -70.04
N ARG A 375 10.44 -4.70 -69.14
CA ARG A 375 9.84 -3.40 -69.48
C ARG A 375 10.69 -2.59 -70.47
N MET A 376 12.01 -2.61 -70.32
CA MET A 376 12.94 -1.94 -71.25
C MET A 376 12.92 -2.59 -72.64
N LYS A 377 12.89 -3.93 -72.72
CA LYS A 377 12.73 -4.65 -74.00
C LYS A 377 11.41 -4.34 -74.69
N ALA A 378 10.34 -4.17 -73.91
CA ALA A 378 9.03 -3.78 -74.40
C ALA A 378 8.91 -2.30 -74.78
N LYS A 379 9.97 -1.49 -74.57
CA LYS A 379 10.01 -0.05 -74.84
C LYS A 379 8.86 0.71 -74.16
N GLU A 380 8.54 0.34 -72.92
CA GLU A 380 7.50 1.01 -72.15
C GLU A 380 7.86 2.49 -71.89
N GLU A 381 6.92 3.40 -72.16
CA GLU A 381 7.05 4.82 -71.85
C GLU A 381 6.61 5.11 -70.42
N VAL A 382 7.60 5.26 -69.53
CA VAL A 382 7.40 5.50 -68.10
C VAL A 382 8.22 6.71 -67.68
N GLN A 383 7.56 7.71 -67.11
CA GLN A 383 8.22 8.88 -66.55
C GLN A 383 7.65 9.16 -65.16
N TYR A 384 8.48 8.97 -64.14
CA TYR A 384 8.14 9.30 -62.76
C TYR A 384 8.45 10.77 -62.46
N SER A 385 7.57 11.41 -61.70
CA SER A 385 7.74 12.79 -61.22
C SER A 385 7.33 12.91 -59.75
N ASN A 386 7.57 14.07 -59.13
CA ASN A 386 7.11 14.39 -57.77
C ASN A 386 7.42 13.30 -56.74
N GLN A 387 8.66 12.80 -56.75
CA GLN A 387 9.11 11.78 -55.81
C GLN A 387 9.27 12.37 -54.40
N ASN A 388 8.77 11.65 -53.40
CA ASN A 388 8.91 12.00 -52.00
C ASN A 388 9.13 10.75 -51.16
N ILE A 389 10.13 10.79 -50.28
CA ILE A 389 10.39 9.69 -49.35
C ILE A 389 9.52 9.91 -48.11
N ILE A 390 8.58 9.00 -47.89
CA ILE A 390 7.64 9.05 -46.78
C ILE A 390 8.30 8.54 -45.50
N ASN A 391 9.03 7.42 -45.60
CA ASN A 391 9.62 6.78 -44.44
C ASN A 391 10.93 6.06 -44.77
N ILE A 392 11.84 6.02 -43.79
CA ILE A 392 13.10 5.27 -43.83
C ILE A 392 13.30 4.63 -42.46
N ASP A 393 13.21 3.30 -42.43
CA ASP A 393 13.35 2.50 -41.21
C ASP A 393 14.44 1.45 -41.39
N ARG A 394 15.24 1.26 -40.34
CA ARG A 394 16.23 0.18 -40.29
C ARG A 394 15.57 -1.09 -39.76
N GLU A 395 15.64 -2.16 -40.54
CA GLU A 395 15.19 -3.50 -40.14
C GLU A 395 16.37 -4.47 -40.22
N ASN A 396 16.93 -4.83 -39.06
CA ASN A 396 18.15 -5.64 -38.97
C ASN A 396 19.30 -5.01 -39.76
N ASP A 397 19.84 -5.72 -40.74
CA ASP A 397 20.93 -5.27 -41.62
C ASP A 397 20.43 -4.51 -42.87
N ASN A 398 19.11 -4.46 -43.09
CA ASN A 398 18.50 -3.83 -44.26
C ASN A 398 17.83 -2.49 -43.88
N VAL A 399 17.53 -1.69 -44.90
CA VAL A 399 16.76 -0.45 -44.76
C VAL A 399 15.51 -0.54 -45.60
N LYS A 400 14.35 -0.38 -44.96
CA LYS A 400 13.07 -0.22 -45.68
C LYS A 400 12.83 1.24 -45.99
N VAL A 401 12.43 1.48 -47.23
CA VAL A 401 12.09 2.81 -47.71
C VAL A 401 10.69 2.78 -48.30
N ILE A 402 9.84 3.69 -47.81
CA ILE A 402 8.55 3.95 -48.42
C ILE A 402 8.66 5.26 -49.18
N MET A 403 8.42 5.20 -50.49
CA MET A 403 8.49 6.36 -51.38
C MET A 403 7.16 6.51 -52.13
N GLU A 404 6.73 7.75 -52.31
CA GLU A 404 5.68 8.14 -53.23
C GLU A 404 6.31 8.72 -54.49
N LYS A 405 5.75 8.37 -55.66
CA LYS A 405 6.12 8.90 -56.98
C LYS A 405 4.86 9.08 -57.83
N GLN A 406 4.86 10.00 -58.77
CA GLN A 406 3.75 10.19 -59.70
C GLN A 406 4.06 9.60 -61.07
N LEU A 407 3.09 8.89 -61.64
CA LEU A 407 3.13 8.37 -63.01
C LEU A 407 1.83 8.76 -63.72
N LYS A 408 1.93 9.51 -64.83
CA LYS A 408 0.77 9.98 -65.62
C LYS A 408 -0.32 10.64 -64.75
N GLY A 409 0.10 11.44 -63.76
CA GLY A 409 -0.78 12.13 -62.82
C GLY A 409 -1.24 11.31 -61.61
N ASN A 410 -1.07 9.98 -61.62
CA ASN A 410 -1.45 9.12 -60.50
C ASN A 410 -0.32 8.97 -59.49
N LYS A 411 -0.65 9.06 -58.20
CA LYS A 411 0.29 8.77 -57.10
C LYS A 411 0.45 7.26 -56.94
N ILE A 412 1.70 6.81 -56.90
CA ILE A 412 2.09 5.43 -56.64
C ILE A 412 2.94 5.44 -55.37
N LYS A 413 2.57 4.60 -54.42
CA LYS A 413 3.35 4.38 -53.21
C LYS A 413 4.05 3.04 -53.35
N SER A 414 5.36 3.03 -53.14
CA SER A 414 6.18 1.83 -53.28
C SER A 414 7.01 1.61 -52.03
N GLU A 415 7.18 0.35 -51.66
CA GLU A 415 8.11 -0.11 -50.63
C GLU A 415 9.33 -0.74 -51.29
N TYR A 416 10.51 -0.31 -50.84
CA TYR A 416 11.81 -0.80 -51.28
C TYR A 416 12.57 -1.37 -50.08
N THR A 417 13.20 -2.52 -50.26
CA THR A 417 14.16 -3.07 -49.30
C THR A 417 15.56 -2.84 -49.86
N LEU A 418 16.38 -2.11 -49.10
CA LEU A 418 17.75 -1.78 -49.45
C LEU A 418 18.74 -2.58 -48.60
N LYS A 419 19.75 -3.14 -49.26
CA LYS A 419 20.87 -3.82 -48.63
C LYS A 419 22.13 -2.95 -48.75
N PRO A 420 22.83 -2.64 -47.64
CA PRO A 420 24.09 -1.93 -47.71
C PRO A 420 25.17 -2.75 -48.45
N LYS A 421 25.91 -2.12 -49.37
CA LYS A 421 27.10 -2.72 -49.98
C LYS A 421 28.26 -2.81 -48.96
N HIS A 422 29.28 -3.62 -49.27
CA HIS A 422 30.40 -3.92 -48.35
C HIS A 422 31.15 -2.69 -47.81
N ASP A 423 31.11 -1.55 -48.50
CA ASP A 423 31.73 -0.29 -48.08
C ASP A 423 30.83 0.59 -47.18
N LYS A 424 29.59 0.14 -46.92
CA LYS A 424 28.53 0.82 -46.14
C LYS A 424 28.20 2.25 -46.61
N LYS A 425 28.66 2.66 -47.79
CA LYS A 425 28.41 4.00 -48.36
C LYS A 425 27.37 3.96 -49.48
N ASP A 426 27.13 2.80 -50.06
CA ASP A 426 26.19 2.60 -51.15
C ASP A 426 25.22 1.45 -50.85
N PHE A 427 24.14 1.35 -51.61
CA PHE A 427 23.05 0.40 -51.40
C PHE A 427 22.72 -0.38 -52.67
N GLU A 428 22.01 -1.49 -52.52
CA GLU A 428 21.33 -2.20 -53.60
C GLU A 428 19.87 -2.41 -53.24
N ILE A 429 18.98 -2.24 -54.22
CA ILE A 429 17.57 -2.59 -54.10
C ILE A 429 17.47 -4.10 -54.31
N ILE A 430 17.10 -4.81 -53.25
CA ILE A 430 16.93 -6.27 -53.27
C ILE A 430 15.46 -6.67 -53.47
N GLU A 431 14.54 -5.83 -52.98
CA GLU A 431 13.10 -6.06 -53.11
C GLU A 431 12.35 -4.76 -53.41
N TYR A 432 11.25 -4.91 -54.14
CA TYR A 432 10.34 -3.85 -54.55
C TYR A 432 8.91 -4.37 -54.60
N LYS A 433 7.97 -3.56 -54.08
CA LYS A 433 6.53 -3.76 -54.31
C LYS A 433 5.81 -2.41 -54.30
N ASP A 434 4.77 -2.29 -55.11
CA ASP A 434 3.79 -1.21 -54.99
C ASP A 434 2.77 -1.55 -53.89
N LEU A 435 2.34 -0.54 -53.13
CA LEU A 435 1.42 -0.64 -51.99
C LEU A 435 -0.02 -0.32 -52.35
#